data_AF-K0ETN5-F1
#
_entry.id   AF-K0ETN5-F1
#
_cell.length_a   1.000
_cell.length_b   1.000
_cell.length_c   1.000
_cell.angle_alpha   90.00
_cell.angle_beta   90.00
_cell.angle_gamma   90.00
#
_symmetry.space_group_name_H-M   'P 1'
#
loop_
_entity.id
_entity.type
_entity.pdbx_description
1 polymer ?
#
loop_
_entity_poly.entity_id
_entity_poly.type
_entity_poly.pdbx_seq_one_letter_code
_entity_poly.pdbx_strand_id
1 'polypeptide(L)'
;MGQPRAHRTRKVTVTLPEELVSTLERWRAEGRIESVAAFVAESVFARLGTAESLAKLEEVFGGRPPLELINRARAIQGLPPLSEEEAGGPHLGAA
;
A
#
# COMPACT_ATOMS: atom_id res chain seq x y z
N MET A 1 19.77 20.09 -19.70
CA MET A 1 18.89 20.01 -18.51
C MET A 1 17.51 19.58 -18.98
N GLY A 2 17.12 18.32 -18.78
CA GLY A 2 15.77 17.88 -19.11
C GLY A 2 14.81 18.49 -18.10
N GLN A 3 13.85 19.28 -18.57
CA GLN A 3 12.77 19.77 -17.72
C GLN A 3 12.07 18.54 -17.10
N PRO A 4 11.93 18.45 -15.76
CA PRO A 4 11.21 17.33 -15.18
C PRO A 4 9.82 17.32 -15.81
N ARG A 5 9.49 16.20 -16.46
CA ARG A 5 8.22 16.04 -17.16
C ARG A 5 7.14 16.34 -16.13
N ALA A 6 6.42 17.44 -16.30
CA ALA A 6 5.40 17.84 -15.34
C ALA A 6 4.47 16.65 -15.13
N HIS A 7 4.45 16.11 -13.91
CA HIS A 7 3.57 15.02 -13.56
C HIS A 7 2.15 15.49 -13.83
N ARG A 8 1.47 14.84 -14.77
CA ARG A 8 0.08 15.20 -15.08
C ARG A 8 -0.78 14.82 -13.90
N THR A 9 -1.38 15.80 -13.26
CA THR A 9 -2.35 15.59 -12.18
C THR A 9 -3.77 15.73 -12.73
N ARG A 10 -4.71 15.00 -12.13
CA ARG A 10 -6.14 15.09 -12.45
C ARG A 10 -6.93 15.12 -11.15
N LYS A 11 -7.92 16.01 -11.07
CA LYS A 11 -8.85 16.07 -9.94
C LYS A 11 -9.85 14.91 -10.03
N VAL A 12 -10.05 14.22 -8.90
CA VAL A 12 -11.01 13.13 -8.75
C VAL A 12 -11.89 13.46 -7.54
N THR A 13 -13.20 13.22 -7.68
CA THR A 13 -14.14 13.26 -6.56
C THR A 13 -14.38 11.82 -6.11
N VAL A 14 -14.28 11.56 -4.81
CA VAL A 14 -14.52 10.24 -4.20
C VAL A 14 -15.67 10.34 -3.21
N THR A 15 -16.41 9.25 -3.05
CA THR A 15 -17.42 9.10 -1.99
C THR A 15 -16.89 8.13 -0.95
N LEU A 16 -17.00 8.51 0.31
CA LEU A 16 -16.56 7.71 1.46
C LEU A 16 -17.73 7.58 2.45
N PRO A 17 -17.78 6.50 3.24
CA PRO A 17 -18.66 6.41 4.41
C PRO A 17 -18.56 7.64 5.29
N GLU A 18 -19.69 8.11 5.82
CA GLU A 18 -19.77 9.32 6.64
C GLU A 18 -18.84 9.21 7.85
N GLU A 19 -18.78 8.05 8.50
CA GLU A 19 -17.96 7.81 9.68
C GLU A 19 -16.46 8.02 9.40
N LEU A 20 -16.01 7.68 8.18
CA LEU A 20 -14.64 7.92 7.75
C LEU A 20 -14.40 9.39 7.47
N VAL A 21 -15.33 10.08 6.81
CA VAL A 21 -15.21 11.52 6.57
C VAL A 21 -15.15 12.28 7.90
N SER A 22 -16.04 11.96 8.85
CA SER A 22 -16.03 12.56 10.19
C SER A 22 -14.72 12.29 10.93
N THR A 23 -14.16 11.08 10.79
CA THR A 23 -12.86 10.75 11.39
C THR A 23 -11.72 11.58 10.79
N LEU A 24 -11.70 11.75 9.46
CA LEU A 24 -10.68 12.53 8.77
C LEU A 24 -10.79 14.03 9.09
N GLU A 25 -11.99 14.59 9.14
CA GLU A 25 -12.22 15.98 9.55
C GLU A 25 -11.80 16.20 11.02
N ARG A 26 -12.07 15.22 11.91
CA ARG A 26 -11.60 15.27 13.29
C ARG A 26 -10.07 15.27 13.36
N TRP A 27 -9.39 14.38 12.63
CA TRP A 27 -7.93 14.37 12.59
C TRP A 27 -7.33 15.67 12.06
N ARG A 28 -8.01 16.30 11.11
CA ARG A 28 -7.62 17.62 10.61
C ARG A 28 -7.79 18.69 11.69
N ALA A 29 -8.91 18.72 12.39
CA ALA A 29 -9.15 19.65 13.50
C ALA A 29 -8.17 19.44 14.67
N GLU A 30 -7.77 18.19 14.94
CA GLU A 30 -6.74 17.83 15.92
C GLU A 30 -5.30 18.16 15.45
N GLY A 31 -5.10 18.63 14.21
CA GLY A 31 -3.79 18.93 13.64
C GLY A 31 -2.95 17.69 13.28
N ARG A 32 -3.56 16.49 13.25
CA ARG A 32 -2.89 15.24 12.88
C ARG A 32 -2.66 15.11 11.38
N ILE A 33 -3.48 15.78 10.58
CA ILE A 33 -3.33 15.92 9.14
C ILE A 33 -3.58 17.36 8.74
N GLU A 34 -2.86 17.86 7.74
CA GLU A 34 -3.07 19.24 7.26
C GLU A 34 -4.32 19.35 6.37
N SER A 35 -4.62 18.29 5.61
CA SER A 35 -5.71 18.25 4.65
C SER A 35 -6.22 16.83 4.44
N VAL A 36 -7.55 16.69 4.40
CA VAL A 36 -8.23 15.42 4.07
C VAL A 36 -7.85 14.98 2.66
N ALA A 37 -7.85 15.88 1.68
CA ALA A 37 -7.54 15.54 0.29
C ALA A 37 -6.07 15.12 0.12
N ALA A 38 -5.14 15.79 0.81
CA ALA A 38 -3.73 15.40 0.79
C ALA A 38 -3.54 14.02 1.43
N PHE A 39 -4.16 13.78 2.59
CA PHE A 39 -4.10 12.48 3.25
C PHE A 39 -4.67 11.35 2.39
N VAL A 40 -5.81 11.57 1.74
CA VAL A 40 -6.42 10.59 0.83
C VAL A 40 -5.51 10.35 -0.39
N ALA A 41 -4.94 11.39 -0.98
CA ALA A 41 -4.03 11.27 -2.12
C ALA A 41 -2.77 10.46 -1.76
N GLU A 42 -2.13 10.78 -0.64
CA GLU A 42 -0.96 10.05 -0.13
C GLU A 42 -1.30 8.58 0.18
N SER A 43 -2.45 8.33 0.79
CA SER A 43 -2.91 6.97 1.08
C SER A 43 -3.15 6.15 -0.19
N VAL A 44 -3.76 6.76 -1.21
CA VAL A 44 -3.97 6.13 -2.52
C VAL A 44 -2.63 5.86 -3.21
N PHE A 45 -1.71 6.83 -3.18
CA PHE A 45 -0.40 6.67 -3.78
C PHE A 45 0.41 5.55 -3.12
N ALA A 46 0.42 5.49 -1.78
CA ALA A 46 1.06 4.42 -1.02
C ALA A 46 0.46 3.04 -1.34
N ARG A 47 -0.87 2.96 -1.46
CA ARG A 47 -1.57 1.72 -1.82
C ARG A 47 -1.22 1.26 -3.24
N LEU A 48 -1.17 2.18 -4.21
CA LEU A 48 -0.78 1.88 -5.58
C LEU A 48 0.68 1.44 -5.65
N GLY A 49 1.60 2.14 -5.00
CA GLY A 49 3.01 1.76 -4.96
C GLY A 49 3.24 0.38 -4.34
N THR A 50 2.46 0.03 -3.31
CA THR A 50 2.49 -1.31 -2.72
C THR A 50 1.99 -2.37 -3.72
N ALA A 51 0.87 -2.11 -4.40
CA ALA A 51 0.29 -3.04 -5.37
C ALA A 51 1.23 -3.26 -6.57
N GLU A 52 1.84 -2.19 -7.09
CA GLU A 52 2.80 -2.26 -8.19
C GLU A 52 4.07 -3.01 -7.77
N SER A 53 4.59 -2.73 -6.58
CA SER A 53 5.76 -3.45 -6.05
C SER A 53 5.48 -4.93 -5.86
N LEU A 54 4.29 -5.27 -5.34
CA LEU A 54 3.89 -6.67 -5.17
C LEU A 54 3.75 -7.38 -6.51
N ALA A 55 3.07 -6.79 -7.47
CA ALA A 55 2.91 -7.36 -8.81
C ALA A 55 4.27 -7.60 -9.48
N LYS A 56 5.21 -6.66 -9.33
CA LYS A 56 6.58 -6.81 -9.85
C LYS A 56 7.35 -7.94 -9.16
N LEU A 57 7.18 -8.11 -7.85
CA LEU A 57 7.76 -9.25 -7.14
C LEU A 57 7.14 -10.57 -7.65
N GLU A 58 5.83 -10.63 -7.80
CA GLU A 58 5.14 -11.82 -8.32
C GLU A 58 5.60 -12.17 -9.74
N GLU A 59 5.80 -11.17 -10.60
CA GLU A 59 6.36 -11.37 -11.95
C GLU A 59 7.76 -11.98 -11.91
N VAL A 60 8.65 -11.45 -11.06
CA VAL A 60 10.05 -11.92 -10.95
C VAL A 60 10.12 -13.34 -10.39
N PHE A 61 9.24 -13.69 -9.44
CA PHE A 61 9.23 -15.02 -8.82
C PHE A 61 8.32 -16.03 -9.52
N GLY A 62 7.57 -15.62 -10.55
CA GLY A 62 6.58 -16.49 -11.21
C GLY A 62 5.40 -16.86 -10.29
N GLY A 63 5.07 -15.98 -9.34
CA GLY A 63 4.11 -16.20 -8.27
C GLY A 63 4.63 -15.67 -6.93
N ARG A 64 4.06 -16.15 -5.83
CA ARG A 64 4.47 -15.72 -4.50
C ARG A 64 5.93 -16.12 -4.23
N PRO A 65 6.77 -15.21 -3.70
CA PRO A 65 8.13 -15.54 -3.30
C PRO A 65 8.18 -16.68 -2.27
N PRO A 66 9.23 -17.52 -2.29
CA PRO A 66 9.38 -18.61 -1.32
C PRO A 66 9.46 -18.10 0.12
N LEU A 67 8.90 -18.86 1.06
CA LEU A 67 8.80 -18.48 2.48
C LEU A 67 10.15 -18.13 3.10
N GLU A 68 11.21 -18.85 2.72
CA GLU A 68 12.55 -18.57 3.22
C GLU A 68 13.01 -17.14 2.88
N LEU A 69 12.70 -16.66 1.67
CA LEU A 69 13.04 -15.31 1.25
C LEU A 69 12.19 -14.27 1.98
N ILE A 70 10.89 -14.57 2.17
CA ILE A 70 9.99 -13.73 2.97
C ILE A 70 10.52 -13.58 4.39
N ASN A 71 10.93 -14.68 5.02
CA ASN A 71 11.47 -14.67 6.38
C ASN A 71 12.82 -13.94 6.47
N ARG A 72 13.67 -14.03 5.44
CA ARG A 72 14.88 -13.21 5.34
C ARG A 72 14.55 -11.72 5.30
N ALA A 73 13.57 -11.31 4.48
CA ALA A 73 13.14 -9.92 4.41
C ALA A 73 12.53 -9.44 5.74
N ARG A 74 11.75 -10.30 6.42
CA ARG A 74 11.17 -10.01 7.75
C ARG A 74 12.25 -9.85 8.82
N ALA A 75 13.30 -10.67 8.81
CA ALA A 75 14.42 -10.55 9.74
C ALA A 75 15.13 -9.20 9.62
N ILE A 76 15.33 -8.69 8.38
CA ILE A 76 15.91 -7.36 8.14
C ILE A 76 15.02 -6.25 8.70
N GLN A 77 13.69 -6.45 8.67
CA GLN A 77 12.71 -5.51 9.21
C GLN A 77 12.47 -5.68 10.73
N GLY A 78 13.15 -6.62 11.40
CA GLY A 78 12.92 -6.93 12.81
C GLY A 78 11.57 -7.60 13.09
N LEU A 79 10.94 -8.17 12.06
CA LEU A 79 9.67 -8.88 12.18
C LEU A 79 9.89 -10.37 12.47
N PRO A 80 9.00 -11.00 13.27
CA PRO A 80 9.12 -12.43 13.58
C PRO A 80 8.94 -13.28 12.32
N PRO A 81 9.59 -14.45 12.18
CA PRO A 81 9.39 -15.31 11.03
C PRO A 81 7.94 -15.79 10.93
N LEU A 82 7.46 -15.99 9.70
CA LEU A 82 6.19 -16.64 9.43
C LEU A 82 6.39 -18.16 9.34
N SER A 83 5.44 -18.89 9.89
CA SER A 83 5.32 -20.34 9.77
C SER A 83 4.70 -20.70 8.41
N GLU A 84 4.84 -21.96 7.96
CA GLU A 84 4.21 -22.41 6.71
C GLU A 84 2.68 -22.26 6.72
N GLU A 85 2.03 -22.40 7.87
CA GLU A 85 0.59 -22.21 8.03
C GLU A 85 0.18 -20.75 7.86
N GLU A 86 0.93 -19.82 8.45
CA GLU A 86 0.71 -18.37 8.32
C GLU A 86 1.04 -17.89 6.91
N ALA A 87 2.06 -18.50 6.29
CA ALA A 87 2.38 -18.25 4.92
C ALA A 87 1.25 -18.78 4.03
N GLY A 88 0.81 -20.03 4.19
CA GLY A 88 -0.15 -20.73 3.34
C GLY A 88 -1.61 -20.25 3.37
N GLY A 89 -1.91 -19.13 4.03
CA GLY A 89 -3.24 -18.52 4.04
C GLY A 89 -3.88 -18.45 2.64
N PRO A 90 -5.18 -18.78 2.50
CA PRO A 90 -5.79 -19.26 1.26
C PRO A 90 -6.03 -18.14 0.25
N HIS A 91 -5.02 -17.82 -0.55
CA HIS A 91 -5.16 -17.11 -1.82
C HIS A 91 -4.49 -17.90 -2.96
N LEU A 92 -4.50 -19.24 -2.86
CA LEU A 92 -4.09 -20.15 -3.93
C LEU A 92 -5.28 -20.43 -4.87
N GLY A 93 -5.16 -19.96 -6.11
CA GLY A 93 -6.11 -20.15 -7.21
C GLY A 93 -6.47 -18.78 -7.80
N ALA A 94 -5.91 -18.29 -8.89
CA ALA A 94 -5.58 -18.99 -10.14
C ALA A 94 -6.71 -19.94 -10.55
N ALA A 95 -7.87 -19.36 -10.84
CA ALA A 95 -8.85 -19.85 -11.81
C ALA A 95 -9.64 -18.66 -12.37
#